data_AF-A0A9Q0ALJ5-F1
#
_entry.id   AF-A0A9Q0ALJ5-F1
#
_cell.length_a   1.000
_cell.length_b   1.000
_cell.length_c   1.000
_cell.angle_alpha   90.00
_cell.angle_beta   90.00
_cell.angle_gamma   90.00
#
_symmetry.space_group_name_H-M   'P 1'
#
loop_
_entity.id
_entity.type
_entity.pdbx_description
1 polymer ?
#
loop_
_entity_poly.entity_id
_entity_poly.type
_entity_poly.pdbx_seq_one_letter_code
_entity_poly.pdbx_strand_id
1 'polypeptide(L)'
;MGPVGVTPDMNLFESLADHGEIGVWFVLPQYVNELGQAPEILPKLRSSKVMAVAGGPVSPDSAAEVNKFVRVFNLTGTTEGFLTGNLLVDQDDFLHFAFHPYSGFDFREVEPGVYENWVVRNEKWSLFQGIFYTFPNAQEVGTGQKFPALLVELNDPEPSDDAVLEQLVAAVQKQIQKADALSLYKGYLQKDCIIFADQERPFVRTDKLTIKRQATLNLYQQDIEKFYISRGDEAGWAVRAR
;
A
#
# COMPACT_ATOMS: atom_id res chain seq x y z
N MET A 1 -12.50 0.89 14.93
CA MET A 1 -13.91 0.95 14.49
C MET A 1 -14.67 1.78 15.50
N GLY A 2 -15.39 2.82 15.07
CA GLY A 2 -16.24 3.65 15.94
C GLY A 2 -17.57 2.97 16.27
N PRO A 3 -18.49 3.67 16.96
CA PRO A 3 -19.81 3.14 17.28
C PRO A 3 -20.58 2.71 16.01
N VAL A 4 -21.37 1.65 16.13
CA VAL A 4 -22.17 1.13 14.99
C VAL A 4 -23.11 2.22 14.47
N GLY A 5 -23.10 2.45 13.16
CA GLY A 5 -23.97 3.44 12.50
C GLY A 5 -23.51 4.89 12.62
N VAL A 6 -22.35 5.15 13.25
CA VAL A 6 -21.77 6.49 13.32
C VAL A 6 -20.68 6.63 12.26
N THR A 7 -20.79 7.67 11.43
CA THR A 7 -19.75 8.01 10.46
C THR A 7 -18.47 8.37 11.20
N PRO A 8 -17.33 7.74 10.89
CA PRO A 8 -16.05 8.14 11.43
C PRO A 8 -15.58 9.43 10.74
N ASP A 9 -15.97 10.58 11.29
CA ASP A 9 -15.59 11.92 10.81
C ASP A 9 -14.81 12.70 11.89
N MET A 10 -14.42 13.94 11.58
CA MET A 10 -13.68 14.80 12.53
C MET A 10 -14.47 15.15 13.79
N ASN A 11 -15.80 15.21 13.74
CA ASN A 11 -16.63 15.43 14.93
C ASN A 11 -16.53 14.24 15.90
N LEU A 12 -16.56 13.02 15.36
CA LEU A 12 -16.35 11.82 16.17
C LEU A 12 -14.92 11.79 16.75
N PHE A 13 -13.91 12.14 15.96
CA PHE A 13 -12.52 12.23 16.44
C PHE A 13 -12.38 13.23 17.59
N GLU A 14 -12.95 14.43 17.44
CA GLU A 14 -12.95 15.45 18.47
C GLU A 14 -13.63 14.96 19.76
N SER A 15 -14.82 14.37 19.64
CA SER A 15 -15.56 13.84 20.78
C SER A 15 -14.79 12.73 21.50
N LEU A 16 -14.13 11.84 20.75
CA LEU A 16 -13.27 10.79 21.33
C LEU A 16 -12.02 11.38 21.99
N ALA A 17 -11.46 12.47 21.46
CA ALA A 17 -10.32 13.15 22.07
C ALA A 17 -10.71 13.85 23.38
N ASP A 18 -11.92 14.42 23.46
CA ASP A 18 -12.42 15.08 24.66
C ASP A 18 -12.84 14.10 25.76
N HIS A 19 -13.36 12.93 25.41
CA HIS A 19 -14.06 12.05 26.36
C HIS A 19 -13.53 10.63 26.45
N GLY A 20 -12.75 10.17 25.47
CA GLY A 20 -12.39 8.75 25.33
C GLY A 20 -11.15 8.31 26.10
N GLU A 21 -10.38 9.23 26.69
CA GLU A 21 -9.09 8.96 27.35
C GLU A 21 -8.17 8.06 26.49
N ILE A 22 -8.11 8.34 25.18
CA ILE A 22 -7.46 7.47 24.21
C ILE A 22 -5.94 7.62 24.30
N GLY A 23 -5.27 6.59 24.82
CA GLY A 23 -3.81 6.55 24.89
C GLY A 23 -3.13 6.22 23.55
N VAL A 24 -3.80 5.45 22.69
CA VAL A 24 -3.27 4.98 21.39
C VAL A 24 -4.37 5.07 20.35
N TRP A 25 -4.10 5.77 19.25
CA TRP A 25 -4.98 5.82 18.09
C TRP A 25 -4.48 4.86 17.02
N PHE A 26 -5.38 4.16 16.34
CA PHE A 26 -5.07 3.41 15.13
C PHE A 26 -6.02 3.86 14.02
N VAL A 27 -5.46 4.55 13.01
CA VAL A 27 -6.23 5.34 12.05
C VAL A 27 -5.78 5.09 10.62
N LEU A 28 -6.68 5.38 9.68
CA LEU A 28 -6.35 5.45 8.26
C LEU A 28 -5.64 6.78 7.93
N PRO A 29 -4.78 6.82 6.90
CA PRO A 29 -4.06 8.03 6.50
C PRO A 29 -4.94 9.25 6.25
N GLN A 30 -6.15 9.05 5.73
CA GLN A 30 -7.09 10.14 5.44
C GLN A 30 -7.41 10.98 6.68
N TYR A 31 -7.54 10.35 7.86
CA TYR A 31 -7.84 11.07 9.09
C TYR A 31 -6.66 11.88 9.60
N VAL A 32 -5.43 11.42 9.36
CA VAL A 32 -4.22 12.19 9.67
C VAL A 32 -4.14 13.43 8.76
N ASN A 33 -4.49 13.27 7.48
CA ASN A 33 -4.51 14.38 6.54
C ASN A 33 -5.57 15.44 6.92
N GLU A 34 -6.76 15.00 7.32
CA GLU A 34 -7.82 15.88 7.83
C GLU A 34 -7.44 16.55 9.16
N LEU A 35 -6.88 15.78 10.12
CA LEU A 35 -6.43 16.30 11.41
C LEU A 35 -5.32 17.34 11.28
N GLY A 36 -4.40 17.16 10.32
CA GLY A 36 -3.38 18.16 10.02
C GLY A 36 -3.94 19.51 9.54
N GLN A 37 -5.24 19.58 9.25
CA GLN A 37 -5.97 20.79 8.86
C GLN A 37 -7.00 21.23 9.94
N ALA A 38 -7.03 20.58 11.11
CA ALA A 38 -8.01 20.78 12.18
C ALA A 38 -7.36 21.33 13.46
N PRO A 39 -6.93 22.61 13.47
CA PRO A 39 -6.17 23.21 14.59
C PRO A 39 -6.92 23.21 15.93
N GLU A 40 -8.26 23.12 15.92
CA GLU A 40 -9.10 23.02 17.11
C GLU A 40 -9.05 21.64 17.78
N ILE A 41 -8.78 20.58 17.01
CA ILE A 41 -8.71 19.19 17.51
C ILE A 41 -7.29 18.85 17.98
N LEU A 42 -6.26 19.30 17.25
CA LEU A 42 -4.86 18.95 17.50
C LEU A 42 -4.40 19.08 18.97
N PRO A 43 -4.69 20.18 19.70
CA PRO A 43 -4.30 20.31 21.11
C PRO A 43 -4.83 19.20 22.01
N LYS A 44 -6.01 18.63 21.69
CA LYS A 44 -6.67 17.59 22.48
C LYS A 44 -5.93 16.25 22.42
N LEU A 45 -5.18 16.02 21.34
CA LEU A 45 -4.43 14.78 21.12
C LEU A 45 -3.15 14.69 21.98
N ARG A 46 -2.73 15.76 22.68
CA ARG A 46 -1.51 15.77 23.51
C ARG A 46 -1.53 14.79 24.69
N SER A 47 -2.71 14.37 25.12
CA SER A 47 -2.86 13.35 26.17
C SER A 47 -2.54 11.94 25.67
N SER A 48 -2.56 11.73 24.35
CA SER A 48 -2.29 10.45 23.71
C SER A 48 -0.80 10.20 23.53
N LYS A 49 -0.39 8.93 23.55
CA LYS A 49 1.02 8.52 23.44
C LYS A 49 1.48 8.39 21.99
N VAL A 50 0.63 7.83 21.14
CA VAL A 50 0.96 7.55 19.74
C VAL A 50 -0.30 7.47 18.88
N MET A 51 -0.18 7.92 17.64
CA MET A 51 -1.14 7.74 16.57
C MET A 51 -0.51 6.83 15.52
N ALA A 52 -0.88 5.56 15.57
CA ALA A 52 -0.47 4.55 14.61
C ALA A 52 -1.29 4.65 13.33
N VAL A 53 -0.62 4.69 12.19
CA VAL A 53 -1.24 4.91 10.89
C VAL A 53 -0.88 3.77 9.95
N ALA A 54 -1.86 3.15 9.31
CA ALA A 54 -1.63 2.04 8.38
C ALA A 54 -2.62 2.05 7.21
N GLY A 55 -2.23 1.40 6.11
CA GLY A 55 -3.10 1.20 4.94
C GLY A 55 -2.82 2.12 3.75
N GLY A 56 -1.82 3.00 3.85
CA GLY A 56 -1.38 3.86 2.75
C GLY A 56 -0.40 4.94 3.20
N PRO A 57 0.15 5.74 2.28
CA PRO A 57 0.99 6.87 2.62
C PRO A 57 0.15 8.00 3.25
N VAL A 58 0.78 8.75 4.16
CA VAL A 58 0.26 10.01 4.70
C VAL A 58 0.85 11.21 3.96
N SER A 59 0.12 12.33 3.96
CA SER A 59 0.68 13.61 3.52
C SER A 59 1.82 14.02 4.46
N PRO A 60 3.03 14.30 3.97
CA PRO A 60 4.16 14.69 4.82
C PRO A 60 3.85 15.93 5.66
N ASP A 61 3.25 16.95 5.05
CA ASP A 61 2.97 18.22 5.71
C ASP A 61 1.88 18.06 6.77
N SER A 62 0.79 17.36 6.45
CA SER A 62 -0.30 17.14 7.40
C SER A 62 0.14 16.24 8.55
N ALA A 63 0.88 15.17 8.26
CA ALA A 63 1.39 14.28 9.29
C ALA A 63 2.45 14.99 10.16
N ALA A 64 3.30 15.85 9.59
CA ALA A 64 4.23 16.68 10.36
C ALA A 64 3.49 17.63 11.32
N GLU A 65 2.37 18.21 10.90
CA GLU A 65 1.55 19.05 11.76
C GLU A 65 0.96 18.24 12.93
N VAL A 66 0.35 17.09 12.65
CA VAL A 66 -0.18 16.18 13.69
C VAL A 66 0.92 15.72 14.65
N ASN A 67 2.12 15.42 14.12
CA ASN A 67 3.26 14.90 14.88
C ASN A 67 3.78 15.86 15.97
N LYS A 68 3.43 17.15 15.91
CA LYS A 68 3.73 18.15 16.96
C LYS A 68 2.86 17.99 18.22
N PHE A 69 1.75 17.29 18.10
CA PHE A 69 0.75 17.13 19.16
C PHE A 69 0.69 15.70 19.68
N VAL A 70 0.80 14.70 18.80
CA VAL A 70 0.83 13.28 19.13
C VAL A 70 1.83 12.59 18.19
N ARG A 71 2.68 11.70 18.73
CA ARG A 71 3.66 10.98 17.91
C ARG A 71 2.97 10.19 16.81
N VAL A 72 3.21 10.53 15.55
CA VAL A 72 2.73 9.76 14.40
C VAL A 72 3.67 8.56 14.21
N PHE A 73 3.10 7.37 14.09
CA PHE A 73 3.85 6.14 13.87
C PHE A 73 3.28 5.41 12.66
N ASN A 74 3.99 5.50 11.53
CA ASN A 74 3.60 4.79 10.32
C ASN A 74 3.89 3.30 10.44
N LEU A 75 2.89 2.51 10.09
CA LEU A 75 2.92 1.06 10.05
C LEU A 75 2.59 0.60 8.64
N THR A 76 3.33 -0.42 8.20
CA THR A 76 3.06 -1.10 6.93
C THR A 76 2.74 -2.56 7.19
N GLY A 77 2.01 -3.17 6.27
CA GLY A 77 1.57 -4.55 6.36
C GLY A 77 0.80 -4.97 5.12
N THR A 78 0.51 -6.25 5.03
CA THR A 78 -0.31 -6.83 3.96
C THR A 78 -1.48 -7.59 4.56
N THR A 79 -2.50 -7.89 3.75
CA THR A 79 -3.62 -8.72 4.23
C THR A 79 -3.13 -10.11 4.60
N GLU A 80 -2.13 -10.59 3.86
CA GLU A 80 -1.53 -11.93 3.95
C GLU A 80 -0.51 -12.06 5.10
N GLY A 81 0.18 -10.98 5.45
CA GLY A 81 1.25 -10.96 6.45
C GLY A 81 0.91 -10.22 7.74
N PHE A 82 -0.28 -9.63 7.82
CA PHE A 82 -0.66 -8.66 8.86
C PHE A 82 0.31 -7.46 8.90
N LEU A 83 0.38 -6.76 10.03
CA LEU A 83 1.34 -5.68 10.26
C LEU A 83 2.77 -6.25 10.26
N THR A 84 3.63 -5.63 9.46
CA THR A 84 5.06 -5.91 9.44
C THR A 84 5.67 -5.60 10.82
N GLY A 85 6.66 -6.40 11.24
CA GLY A 85 7.45 -6.14 12.44
C GLY A 85 8.26 -4.85 12.32
N ASN A 86 7.66 -3.72 12.69
CA ASN A 86 8.28 -2.40 12.70
C ASN A 86 8.78 -2.06 14.10
N LEU A 87 9.99 -1.52 14.18
CA LEU A 87 10.53 -0.84 15.34
C LEU A 87 10.04 0.61 15.37
N LEU A 88 9.97 1.15 16.57
CA LEU A 88 9.64 2.55 16.77
C LEU A 88 10.85 3.41 16.37
N VAL A 89 10.73 4.13 15.26
CA VAL A 89 11.72 5.12 14.78
C VAL A 89 11.63 6.41 15.59
N ASP A 90 12.67 7.24 15.59
CA ASP A 90 12.63 8.56 16.23
C ASP A 90 11.48 9.43 15.71
N GLN A 91 11.02 10.38 16.52
CA GLN A 91 9.81 11.14 16.20
C GLN A 91 9.96 11.97 14.91
N ASP A 92 11.15 12.45 14.59
CA ASP A 92 11.43 13.20 13.37
C ASP A 92 11.51 12.28 12.12
N ASP A 93 11.71 10.98 12.34
CA ASP A 93 11.78 9.96 11.30
C ASP A 93 10.41 9.30 11.03
N PHE A 94 9.30 9.91 11.46
CA PHE A 94 7.95 9.31 11.41
C PHE A 94 7.50 8.84 10.01
N LEU A 95 8.10 9.33 8.92
CA LEU A 95 7.84 8.87 7.54
C LEU A 95 8.65 7.65 7.11
N HIS A 96 9.67 7.27 7.88
CA HIS A 96 10.55 6.14 7.61
C HIS A 96 10.15 4.90 8.41
N PHE A 97 10.53 3.74 7.89
CA PHE A 97 10.33 2.47 8.58
C PHE A 97 11.67 1.92 9.08
N ALA A 98 11.69 1.44 10.32
CA ALA A 98 12.75 0.57 10.81
C ALA A 98 12.15 -0.82 11.02
N PHE A 99 12.69 -1.83 10.36
CA PHE A 99 12.19 -3.20 10.47
C PHE A 99 12.94 -3.98 11.53
N HIS A 100 12.21 -4.78 12.31
CA HIS A 100 12.83 -5.68 13.29
C HIS A 100 13.69 -6.72 12.54
N PRO A 101 14.90 -7.08 13.03
CA PRO A 101 15.77 -8.07 12.38
C PRO A 101 15.11 -9.44 12.13
N TYR A 102 14.09 -9.79 12.92
CA TYR A 102 13.34 -11.05 12.79
C TYR A 102 12.14 -10.98 11.85
N SER A 103 11.85 -9.83 11.22
CA SER A 103 10.89 -9.74 10.12
C SER A 103 11.34 -10.59 8.92
N GLY A 104 12.64 -10.94 8.85
CA GLY A 104 13.24 -11.74 7.80
C GLY A 104 13.18 -11.05 6.44
N PHE A 105 13.36 -9.74 6.48
CA PHE A 105 13.39 -8.91 5.28
C PHE A 105 14.78 -8.95 4.65
N ASP A 106 14.78 -9.15 3.34
CA ASP A 106 15.95 -9.18 2.47
C ASP A 106 15.71 -8.14 1.37
N PHE A 107 16.45 -7.04 1.44
CA PHE A 107 16.32 -5.94 0.47
C PHE A 107 17.24 -6.23 -0.71
N ARG A 108 16.66 -6.50 -1.88
CA ARG A 108 17.40 -6.87 -3.09
C ARG A 108 17.38 -5.72 -4.07
N GLU A 109 18.55 -5.29 -4.53
CA GLU A 109 18.66 -4.17 -5.47
C GLU A 109 18.01 -4.56 -6.81
N VAL A 110 17.10 -3.72 -7.29
CA VAL A 110 16.43 -3.88 -8.59
C VAL A 110 16.92 -2.85 -9.60
N GLU A 111 17.23 -1.64 -9.13
CA GLU A 111 17.86 -0.54 -9.86
C GLU A 111 18.84 0.18 -8.90
N PRO A 112 19.83 0.94 -9.39
CA PRO A 112 20.78 1.64 -8.54
C PRO A 112 20.09 2.47 -7.44
N GLY A 113 20.24 2.06 -6.18
CA GLY A 113 19.63 2.74 -5.03
C GLY A 113 18.15 2.40 -4.76
N VAL A 114 17.54 1.50 -5.53
CA VAL A 114 16.16 1.02 -5.35
C VAL A 114 16.17 -0.47 -5.05
N TYR A 115 15.52 -0.84 -3.94
CA TYR A 115 15.52 -2.19 -3.43
C TYR A 115 14.10 -2.72 -3.28
N GLU A 116 13.88 -3.96 -3.70
CA GLU A 116 12.65 -4.69 -3.40
C GLU A 116 12.76 -5.35 -2.02
N ASN A 117 11.70 -5.25 -1.21
CA ASN A 117 11.59 -5.99 0.04
C ASN A 117 11.12 -7.43 -0.21
N TRP A 118 11.97 -8.40 0.12
CA TRP A 118 11.62 -9.81 0.14
C TRP A 118 11.48 -10.33 1.56
N VAL A 119 10.53 -11.22 1.80
CA VAL A 119 10.44 -11.96 3.06
C VAL A 119 11.02 -13.35 2.85
N VAL A 120 12.10 -13.70 3.55
CA VAL A 120 12.80 -14.99 3.43
C VAL A 120 12.53 -15.84 4.65
N ARG A 121 12.04 -17.06 4.46
CA ARG A 121 11.65 -17.98 5.54
C ARG A 121 12.84 -18.32 6.43
N ASN A 122 12.60 -18.23 7.72
CA ASN A 122 13.52 -18.68 8.74
C ASN A 122 12.76 -19.45 9.82
N GLU A 123 13.08 -20.72 9.99
CA GLU A 123 12.42 -21.61 10.95
C GLU A 123 12.54 -21.11 12.41
N LYS A 124 13.60 -20.35 12.73
CA LYS A 124 13.81 -19.78 14.06
C LYS A 124 12.91 -18.57 14.34
N TRP A 125 12.27 -18.00 13.32
CA TRP A 125 11.46 -16.76 13.41
C TRP A 125 9.99 -16.99 13.05
N SER A 126 9.52 -18.24 13.11
CA SER A 126 8.17 -18.62 12.68
C SER A 126 7.02 -17.83 13.32
N LEU A 127 7.21 -17.28 14.52
CA LEU A 127 6.22 -16.40 15.19
C LEU A 127 6.17 -14.98 14.61
N PHE A 128 7.22 -14.54 13.92
CA PHE A 128 7.38 -13.17 13.41
C PHE A 128 7.17 -13.06 11.90
N GLN A 129 7.04 -14.19 11.20
CA GLN A 129 6.86 -14.25 9.75
C GLN A 129 5.45 -14.71 9.37
N GLY A 130 4.45 -13.91 9.77
CA GLY A 130 3.03 -14.19 9.55
C GLY A 130 2.66 -14.54 8.10
N ILE A 131 3.36 -13.94 7.14
CA ILE A 131 3.15 -14.16 5.70
C ILE A 131 3.25 -15.64 5.30
N PHE A 132 4.03 -16.43 6.01
CA PHE A 132 4.21 -17.85 5.73
C PHE A 132 3.11 -18.75 6.30
N TYR A 133 2.19 -18.22 7.11
CA TYR A 133 0.94 -18.91 7.41
C TYR A 133 -0.03 -18.81 6.23
N THR A 134 0.00 -17.69 5.51
CA THR A 134 -0.77 -17.50 4.27
C THR A 134 -0.14 -18.25 3.10
N PHE A 135 1.20 -18.29 3.02
CA PHE A 135 1.95 -19.03 2.00
C PHE A 135 2.79 -20.17 2.63
N PRO A 136 2.18 -21.27 3.09
CA PRO A 136 2.86 -22.31 3.88
C PRO A 136 4.01 -23.01 3.14
N ASN A 137 3.95 -23.09 1.81
CA ASN A 137 4.95 -23.78 1.00
C ASN A 137 6.03 -22.84 0.42
N ALA A 138 5.88 -21.53 0.60
CA ALA A 138 6.84 -20.55 0.08
C ALA A 138 8.11 -20.50 0.93
N GLN A 139 9.30 -20.50 0.33
CA GLN A 139 10.55 -20.22 1.05
C GLN A 139 10.91 -18.74 1.06
N GLU A 140 10.43 -17.99 0.07
CA GLU A 140 10.56 -16.54 -0.01
C GLU A 140 9.29 -15.96 -0.65
N VAL A 141 8.95 -14.74 -0.27
CA VAL A 141 7.80 -13.99 -0.82
C VAL A 141 8.29 -12.61 -1.25
N GLY A 142 8.10 -12.32 -2.54
CA GLY A 142 8.38 -11.05 -3.19
C GLY A 142 7.64 -11.00 -4.53
N THR A 143 7.70 -9.87 -5.21
CA THR A 143 7.13 -9.71 -6.56
C THR A 143 8.14 -10.12 -7.64
N GLY A 144 9.43 -9.90 -7.40
CA GLY A 144 10.50 -10.06 -8.39
C GLY A 144 10.50 -8.97 -9.46
N GLN A 145 9.64 -7.96 -9.35
CA GLN A 145 9.45 -6.93 -10.36
C GLN A 145 10.25 -5.68 -10.01
N LYS A 146 10.93 -5.08 -11.00
CA LYS A 146 11.70 -3.85 -10.80
C LYS A 146 10.83 -2.61 -10.64
N PHE A 147 9.68 -2.60 -11.29
CA PHE A 147 8.74 -1.48 -11.31
C PHE A 147 7.30 -1.97 -11.23
N PRO A 148 6.38 -1.18 -10.65
CA PRO A 148 4.96 -1.51 -10.64
C PRO A 148 4.35 -1.42 -12.04
N ALA A 149 3.36 -2.26 -12.30
CA ALA A 149 2.50 -2.16 -13.48
C ALA A 149 1.03 -2.00 -13.06
N LEU A 150 0.26 -1.32 -13.91
CA LEU A 150 -1.17 -1.09 -13.73
C LEU A 150 -1.95 -2.02 -14.66
N LEU A 151 -2.67 -2.99 -14.09
CA LEU A 151 -3.66 -3.79 -14.81
C LEU A 151 -5.01 -3.08 -14.75
N VAL A 152 -5.55 -2.70 -15.90
CA VAL A 152 -6.77 -1.88 -16.04
C VAL A 152 -7.87 -2.69 -16.73
N GLU A 153 -8.97 -2.94 -16.03
CA GLU A 153 -10.20 -3.46 -16.62
C GLU A 153 -11.04 -2.28 -17.14
N LEU A 154 -11.34 -2.28 -18.43
CA LEU A 154 -12.17 -1.26 -19.07
C LEU A 154 -13.65 -1.62 -18.95
N ASN A 155 -14.51 -0.62 -18.77
CA ASN A 155 -15.96 -0.83 -18.80
C ASN A 155 -16.46 -1.15 -20.21
N ASP A 156 -15.85 -0.51 -21.21
CA ASP A 156 -16.13 -0.69 -22.63
C ASP A 156 -14.99 -1.48 -23.29
N PRO A 157 -15.23 -2.11 -24.45
CA PRO A 157 -14.18 -2.83 -25.16
C PRO A 157 -12.99 -1.93 -25.47
N GLU A 158 -11.80 -2.51 -25.50
CA GLU A 158 -10.60 -1.78 -25.90
C GLU A 158 -10.81 -1.18 -27.30
N PRO A 159 -10.54 0.13 -27.49
CA PRO A 159 -10.73 0.76 -28.77
C PRO A 159 -9.85 0.11 -29.85
N SER A 160 -10.45 -0.28 -30.97
CA SER A 160 -9.71 -0.78 -32.13
C SER A 160 -9.05 0.32 -32.97
N ASP A 161 -9.43 1.58 -32.74
CA ASP A 161 -8.87 2.76 -33.38
C ASP A 161 -7.69 3.29 -32.56
N ASP A 162 -6.51 3.36 -33.18
CA ASP A 162 -5.26 3.76 -32.52
C ASP A 162 -5.36 5.18 -31.91
N ALA A 163 -6.05 6.12 -32.55
CA ALA A 163 -6.18 7.48 -32.04
C ALA A 163 -7.09 7.52 -30.79
N VAL A 164 -8.10 6.67 -30.73
CA VAL A 164 -8.95 6.52 -29.54
C VAL A 164 -8.19 5.81 -28.41
N LEU A 165 -7.39 4.79 -28.74
CA LEU A 165 -6.53 4.11 -27.77
C LEU A 165 -5.48 5.07 -27.17
N GLU A 166 -4.86 5.92 -27.98
CA GLU A 166 -3.94 6.97 -27.50
C GLU A 166 -4.62 7.94 -26.54
N GLN A 167 -5.86 8.34 -26.83
CA GLN A 167 -6.65 9.21 -25.95
C GLN A 167 -6.98 8.52 -24.61
N LEU A 168 -7.33 7.23 -24.64
CA LEU A 168 -7.57 6.43 -23.45
C LEU A 168 -6.30 6.34 -22.59
N VAL A 169 -5.17 6.01 -23.19
CA VAL A 169 -3.87 5.95 -22.49
C VAL A 169 -3.52 7.31 -21.88
N ALA A 170 -3.72 8.41 -22.62
CA ALA A 170 -3.52 9.77 -22.09
C ALA A 170 -4.45 10.10 -20.92
N ALA A 171 -5.69 9.63 -20.95
CA ALA A 171 -6.64 9.80 -19.85
C ALA A 171 -6.20 9.05 -18.59
N VAL A 172 -5.73 7.80 -18.75
CA VAL A 172 -5.16 7.01 -17.64
C VAL A 172 -3.91 7.70 -17.08
N GLN A 173 -3.01 8.17 -17.95
CA GLN A 173 -1.81 8.91 -17.54
C GLN A 173 -2.14 10.16 -16.74
N LYS A 174 -3.20 10.90 -17.09
CA LYS A 174 -3.65 12.05 -16.30
C LYS A 174 -4.07 11.66 -14.88
N GLN A 175 -4.68 10.48 -14.69
CA GLN A 175 -5.01 9.99 -13.34
C GLN A 175 -3.76 9.54 -12.58
N ILE A 176 -2.82 8.89 -13.26
CA ILE A 176 -1.51 8.53 -12.68
C ILE A 176 -0.79 9.79 -12.20
N GLN A 177 -0.72 10.85 -13.00
CA GLN A 177 -0.08 12.12 -12.62
C GLN A 177 -0.74 12.78 -11.41
N LYS A 178 -2.07 12.71 -11.30
CA LYS A 178 -2.78 13.21 -10.11
C LYS A 178 -2.43 12.41 -8.86
N ALA A 179 -2.40 11.08 -8.97
CA ALA A 179 -2.02 10.21 -7.85
C ALA A 179 -0.54 10.43 -7.47
N ASP A 180 0.33 10.56 -8.47
CA ASP A 180 1.76 10.82 -8.30
C ASP A 180 2.01 12.16 -7.62
N ALA A 181 1.25 13.21 -7.97
CA ALA A 181 1.31 14.53 -7.31
C ALA A 181 1.01 14.46 -5.81
N LEU A 182 0.23 13.48 -5.35
CA LEU A 182 -0.10 13.24 -3.94
C LEU A 182 0.86 12.23 -3.25
N SER A 183 1.69 11.53 -4.02
CA SER A 183 2.65 10.55 -3.51
C SER A 183 3.93 11.20 -2.99
N LEU A 184 4.56 10.57 -2.01
CA LEU A 184 5.92 10.90 -1.55
C LEU A 184 6.98 10.63 -2.64
N TYR A 185 6.78 9.56 -3.41
CA TYR A 185 7.67 9.15 -4.48
C TYR A 185 7.02 9.46 -5.82
N LYS A 186 7.69 10.29 -6.63
CA LYS A 186 7.24 10.71 -7.96
C LYS A 186 7.75 9.75 -9.03
N GLY A 187 6.96 9.55 -10.08
CA GLY A 187 7.34 8.76 -11.25
C GLY A 187 7.42 7.25 -11.00
N TYR A 188 6.79 6.75 -9.93
CA TYR A 188 6.88 5.33 -9.55
C TYR A 188 6.16 4.41 -10.55
N LEU A 189 5.04 4.87 -11.14
CA LEU A 189 4.33 4.17 -12.21
C LEU A 189 4.60 4.86 -13.56
N GLN A 190 5.38 4.22 -14.42
CA GLN A 190 5.76 4.78 -15.72
C GLN A 190 4.63 4.64 -16.75
N LYS A 191 4.65 5.51 -17.76
CA LYS A 191 3.59 5.64 -18.78
C LYS A 191 3.37 4.37 -19.60
N ASP A 192 4.43 3.59 -19.77
CA ASP A 192 4.45 2.34 -20.52
C ASP A 192 4.19 1.15 -19.60
N CYS A 193 3.81 1.37 -18.33
CA CYS A 193 3.53 0.31 -17.37
C CYS A 193 2.05 0.02 -17.19
N ILE A 194 1.31 -0.01 -18.30
CA ILE A 194 -0.15 -0.26 -18.33
C ILE A 194 -0.42 -1.55 -19.11
N ILE A 195 -1.25 -2.41 -18.55
CA ILE A 195 -1.78 -3.63 -19.17
C ILE A 195 -3.30 -3.47 -19.18
N PHE A 196 -3.94 -3.56 -20.34
CA PHE A 196 -5.40 -3.61 -20.41
C PHE A 196 -5.88 -5.05 -20.25
N ALA A 197 -6.89 -5.22 -19.40
CA ALA A 197 -7.52 -6.50 -19.15
C ALA A 197 -8.51 -6.83 -20.27
N ASP A 198 -8.43 -8.08 -20.75
CA ASP A 198 -9.36 -8.65 -21.72
C ASP A 198 -10.80 -8.70 -21.18
N GLN A 199 -11.77 -8.29 -22.00
CA GLN A 199 -13.19 -8.31 -21.67
C GLN A 199 -13.73 -9.73 -21.43
N GLU A 200 -13.15 -10.75 -22.07
CA GLU A 200 -13.58 -12.15 -21.89
C GLU A 200 -13.15 -12.73 -20.54
N ARG A 201 -12.18 -12.09 -19.87
CA ARG A 201 -11.59 -12.54 -18.60
C ARG A 201 -11.73 -11.47 -17.50
N PRO A 202 -12.94 -10.99 -17.18
CA PRO A 202 -13.12 -9.89 -16.24
C PRO A 202 -12.47 -10.21 -14.88
N PHE A 203 -12.10 -9.16 -14.15
CA PHE A 203 -11.50 -9.28 -12.83
C PHE A 203 -12.37 -10.14 -11.91
N VAL A 204 -11.70 -11.06 -11.22
CA VAL A 204 -12.36 -11.92 -10.24
C VAL A 204 -12.80 -11.07 -9.07
N ARG A 205 -14.09 -11.15 -8.70
CA ARG A 205 -14.69 -10.32 -7.64
C ARG A 205 -15.25 -11.14 -6.47
N THR A 206 -15.45 -10.49 -5.33
CA THR A 206 -16.20 -11.01 -4.18
C THR A 206 -17.70 -10.78 -4.38
N ASP A 207 -18.51 -11.34 -3.48
CA ASP A 207 -19.96 -11.09 -3.43
C ASP A 207 -20.30 -9.61 -3.17
N LYS A 208 -19.32 -8.85 -2.62
CA LYS A 208 -19.40 -7.39 -2.45
C LYS A 208 -18.85 -6.61 -3.65
N LEU A 209 -18.61 -7.28 -4.78
CA LEU A 209 -18.06 -6.72 -6.02
C LEU A 209 -16.64 -6.13 -5.92
N THR A 210 -15.94 -6.33 -4.79
CA THR A 210 -14.52 -5.94 -4.67
C THR A 210 -13.61 -6.94 -5.38
N ILE A 211 -12.46 -6.49 -5.87
CA ILE A 211 -11.50 -7.34 -6.62
C ILE A 211 -10.84 -8.36 -5.67
N LYS A 212 -10.91 -9.64 -6.02
CA LYS A 212 -10.11 -10.72 -5.40
C LYS A 212 -8.71 -10.73 -6.01
N ARG A 213 -7.83 -9.86 -5.48
CA ARG A 213 -6.49 -9.58 -6.03
C ARG A 213 -5.73 -10.83 -6.47
N GLN A 214 -5.54 -11.82 -5.59
CA GLN A 214 -4.76 -13.02 -5.93
C GLN A 214 -5.39 -13.83 -7.07
N ALA A 215 -6.71 -13.99 -7.08
CA ALA A 215 -7.40 -14.73 -8.13
C ALA A 215 -7.31 -14.00 -9.47
N THR A 216 -7.41 -12.67 -9.49
CA THR A 216 -7.20 -11.84 -10.69
C THR A 216 -5.75 -11.92 -11.18
N LEU A 217 -4.76 -11.83 -10.28
CA LEU A 217 -3.35 -11.98 -10.66
C LEU A 217 -3.06 -13.35 -11.27
N ASN A 218 -3.64 -14.42 -10.73
CA ASN A 218 -3.52 -15.77 -11.29
C ASN A 218 -4.18 -15.86 -12.68
N LEU A 219 -5.34 -15.21 -12.88
CA LEU A 219 -6.05 -15.18 -14.17
C LEU A 219 -5.24 -14.49 -15.28
N TYR A 220 -4.46 -13.47 -14.92
CA TYR A 220 -3.64 -12.66 -15.84
C TYR A 220 -2.14 -12.98 -15.77
N GLN A 221 -1.75 -14.08 -15.11
CA GLN A 221 -0.35 -14.39 -14.85
C GLN A 221 0.52 -14.36 -16.12
N GLN A 222 0.05 -14.99 -17.20
CA GLN A 222 0.78 -15.06 -18.46
C GLN A 222 0.92 -13.68 -19.15
N ASP A 223 -0.10 -12.83 -19.03
CA ASP A 223 -0.08 -11.48 -19.61
C ASP A 223 0.92 -10.59 -18.87
N ILE A 224 0.94 -10.70 -17.53
CA ILE A 224 1.87 -9.98 -16.65
C ILE A 224 3.31 -10.44 -16.94
N GLU A 225 3.56 -11.74 -17.03
CA GLU A 225 4.88 -12.28 -17.34
C GLU A 225 5.39 -11.79 -18.70
N LYS A 226 4.55 -11.85 -19.75
CA LYS A 226 4.90 -11.33 -21.08
C LYS A 226 5.23 -9.84 -21.05
N PHE A 227 4.45 -9.06 -20.29
CA PHE A 227 4.65 -7.62 -20.15
C PHE A 227 6.02 -7.26 -19.54
N TYR A 228 6.46 -7.99 -18.52
CA TYR A 228 7.77 -7.75 -17.90
C TYR A 228 8.92 -8.25 -18.78
N ILE A 229 8.77 -9.43 -19.41
CA ILE A 229 9.75 -9.94 -20.38
C ILE A 229 9.97 -8.96 -21.52
N SER A 230 8.92 -8.35 -22.07
CA SER A 230 9.04 -7.40 -23.17
C SER A 230 9.79 -6.11 -22.82
N ARG A 231 9.94 -5.81 -21.53
CA ARG A 231 10.67 -4.63 -21.02
C ARG A 231 12.10 -4.96 -20.57
N GLY A 232 12.57 -6.17 -20.88
CA GLY A 232 13.97 -6.58 -20.69
C GLY A 232 14.23 -7.39 -19.43
N ASP A 233 13.20 -7.82 -18.70
CA ASP A 233 13.35 -8.48 -17.41
C ASP A 233 12.62 -9.83 -17.37
N GLU A 234 13.36 -10.91 -17.10
CA GLU A 234 12.74 -12.15 -16.61
C GLU A 234 12.28 -11.95 -15.16
N ALA A 235 10.99 -11.71 -14.93
CA ALA A 235 10.35 -11.98 -13.65
C ALA A 235 8.81 -12.11 -13.78
N GLY A 236 8.27 -13.20 -13.27
CA GLY A 236 6.85 -13.35 -12.89
C GLY A 236 6.70 -13.25 -11.37
N TRP A 237 5.51 -13.53 -10.84
CA TRP A 237 5.33 -13.71 -9.39
C TRP A 237 6.30 -14.81 -8.91
N ALA A 238 7.20 -14.46 -7.99
CA ALA A 238 8.19 -15.40 -7.50
C ALA A 238 7.86 -15.81 -6.07
N VAL A 239 6.91 -16.72 -5.92
CA VAL A 239 6.97 -17.64 -4.77
C VAL A 239 7.73 -18.87 -5.19
N ARG A 240 8.96 -18.93 -4.70
CA ARG A 240 9.80 -20.11 -4.86
C ARG A 240 9.46 -21.08 -3.74
N ALA A 241 8.65 -22.09 -4.06
CA ALA A 241 8.68 -23.34 -3.33
C ALA A 241 9.90 -24.11 -3.85
N ARG A 242 10.82 -24.49 -2.96
CA ARG A 242 11.79 -25.55 -3.28
C ARG A 242 11.20 -26.87 -2.83
#